data_AF-A0A9W3AIX5-F1
#
_entry.id   AF-A0A9W3AIX5-F1
#
_cell.length_a   1.000
_cell.length_b   1.000
_cell.length_c   1.000
_cell.angle_alpha   90.00
_cell.angle_beta   90.00
_cell.angle_gamma   90.00
#
_symmetry.space_group_name_H-M   'P 1'
#
loop_
_entity.id
_entity.type
_entity.pdbx_description
1 polymer ?
#
loop_
_entity_poly.entity_id
_entity_poly.type
_entity_poly.pdbx_seq_one_letter_code
_entity_poly.pdbx_strand_id
1 'polypeptide(L)'
;MALLMKRNLYRCILCVLCMPAIRSQVDWFGPNKEFKCHCESSCSYDGTCLGNGKCARGWFGLKCQYKDLIFLDKTRTLPNVNILTDRDDSTCMNISDQIVITLQRTDIFTWMRVTVQENASLPGFTLQFQTLLKPSPIECLNQKYFLVDESTLDIQCDLTEAFKAVTITATQRTSLCSIYINGGLNMDRLANFILVAGDSGVIKFFYNDNTSGSRFHIIKDLAKNKISEVNISVSSNILSLCEVEVYGECPSGTFTTSDFQCMNCPAACPNSCHTNAGSCYVHFYYSDSPTCTAESRRANLTSYNSSTSRKSLSYSGMESSSIASTLPEALGIGITIGAVAVLLILSVSYAVLEALTSTGYNKNQGQQLSKTIKEHNHPYQRSAADDVAGSQQYRPLTGHEKFLGNVKRLEGISEVRSSYTTK
;
A
#
# COMPACT_ATOMS: atom_id res chain seq x y z
N MET A 1 -32.43 -39.49 60.38
CA MET A 1 -32.87 -39.57 58.97
C MET A 1 -32.76 -38.19 58.35
N ALA A 2 -31.67 -37.91 57.63
CA ALA A 2 -31.47 -36.66 56.91
C ALA A 2 -31.57 -36.95 55.41
N LEU A 3 -32.60 -36.37 54.77
CA LEU A 3 -32.91 -36.52 53.35
C LEU A 3 -32.07 -35.53 52.54
N LEU A 4 -31.23 -36.07 51.68
CA LEU A 4 -30.28 -35.36 50.82
C LEU A 4 -30.96 -35.09 49.46
N MET A 5 -31.53 -33.88 49.29
CA MET A 5 -32.07 -33.45 47.99
C MET A 5 -30.96 -32.84 47.12
N LYS A 6 -30.46 -33.62 46.16
CA LYS A 6 -29.66 -33.14 45.02
C LYS A 6 -30.56 -32.36 44.07
N ARG A 7 -30.38 -31.03 43.99
CA ARG A 7 -30.93 -30.18 42.92
C ARG A 7 -29.98 -30.20 41.72
N ASN A 8 -30.39 -30.86 40.64
CA ASN A 8 -29.76 -30.75 39.33
C ASN A 8 -30.01 -29.35 38.75
N LEU A 9 -28.97 -28.52 38.76
CA LEU A 9 -28.97 -27.18 38.20
C LEU A 9 -28.67 -27.29 36.69
N TYR A 10 -29.70 -27.44 35.87
CA TYR A 10 -29.57 -27.31 34.42
C TYR A 10 -29.31 -25.84 34.08
N ARG A 11 -28.04 -25.48 33.87
CA ARG A 11 -27.66 -24.21 33.24
C ARG A 11 -28.03 -24.30 31.76
N CYS A 12 -29.21 -23.80 31.39
CA CYS A 12 -29.45 -23.38 30.01
C CYS A 12 -28.49 -22.23 29.72
N ILE A 13 -27.36 -22.55 29.08
CA ILE A 13 -26.52 -21.57 28.41
C ILE A 13 -27.33 -21.11 27.21
N LEU A 14 -28.10 -20.04 27.40
CA LEU A 14 -28.69 -19.27 26.32
C LEU A 14 -27.51 -18.66 25.55
N CYS A 15 -26.99 -19.37 24.57
CA CYS A 15 -26.11 -18.82 23.54
C CYS A 15 -26.97 -17.85 22.72
N VAL A 16 -27.11 -16.63 23.23
CA VAL A 16 -27.46 -15.48 22.41
C VAL A 16 -26.30 -15.32 21.45
N LEU A 17 -26.43 -15.96 20.28
CA LEU A 17 -25.63 -15.61 19.11
C LEU A 17 -25.99 -14.16 18.80
N CYS A 18 -25.28 -13.23 19.44
CA CYS A 18 -25.15 -11.87 18.96
C CYS A 18 -24.45 -11.98 17.61
N MET A 19 -25.21 -12.28 16.55
CA MET A 19 -24.80 -11.84 15.23
C MET A 19 -24.90 -10.32 15.32
N PRO A 20 -23.78 -9.58 15.37
CA PRO A 20 -23.87 -8.14 15.23
C PRO A 20 -24.65 -7.92 13.95
N ALA A 21 -25.78 -7.20 14.03
CA ALA A 21 -26.45 -6.73 12.85
C ALA A 21 -25.41 -5.87 12.12
N ILE A 22 -24.75 -6.44 11.12
CA ILE A 22 -23.73 -5.77 10.33
C ILE A 22 -24.50 -4.69 9.59
N ARG A 23 -24.55 -3.50 10.20
CA ARG A 23 -25.12 -2.31 9.58
C ARG A 23 -24.45 -2.22 8.22
N SER A 24 -25.25 -2.30 7.16
CA SER A 24 -24.74 -2.20 5.80
C SER A 24 -24.02 -0.87 5.68
N GLN A 25 -22.69 -0.87 5.70
CA GLN A 25 -21.91 0.28 5.29
C GLN A 25 -22.16 0.40 3.80
N VAL A 26 -22.92 1.43 3.42
CA VAL A 26 -23.57 1.56 2.10
C VAL A 26 -22.57 1.65 0.95
N ASP A 27 -21.28 1.87 1.24
CA ASP A 27 -20.25 2.15 0.24
C ASP A 27 -19.04 1.20 0.35
N TRP A 28 -19.23 -0.06 0.76
CA TRP A 28 -18.15 -1.05 0.82
C TRP A 28 -18.57 -2.39 0.20
N PHE A 29 -17.63 -3.02 -0.50
CA PHE A 29 -17.80 -4.29 -1.22
C PHE A 29 -16.67 -5.28 -0.89
N GLY A 30 -16.85 -6.53 -1.29
CA GLY A 30 -15.92 -7.63 -1.04
C GLY A 30 -16.33 -8.53 0.13
N PRO A 31 -15.72 -9.73 0.27
CA PRO A 31 -16.09 -10.73 1.26
C PRO A 31 -16.13 -10.22 2.71
N ASN A 32 -15.28 -9.24 3.03
CA ASN A 32 -15.11 -8.65 4.36
C ASN A 32 -15.42 -7.14 4.36
N LYS A 33 -16.08 -6.62 3.33
CA LYS A 33 -16.30 -5.18 3.13
C LYS A 33 -14.99 -4.39 3.22
N GLU A 34 -13.95 -4.93 2.61
CA GLU A 34 -12.58 -4.41 2.68
C GLU A 34 -12.31 -3.35 1.61
N PHE A 35 -13.15 -3.25 0.58
CA PHE A 35 -13.00 -2.29 -0.51
C PHE A 35 -14.09 -1.25 -0.48
N LYS A 36 -13.70 0.03 -0.44
CA LYS A 36 -14.65 1.13 -0.53
C LYS A 36 -15.08 1.33 -1.99
N CYS A 37 -16.35 1.65 -2.16
CA CYS A 37 -16.97 2.03 -3.40
C CYS A 37 -16.48 3.40 -3.87
N HIS A 38 -15.97 3.48 -5.10
CA HIS A 38 -15.58 4.75 -5.74
C HIS A 38 -16.24 4.93 -7.09
N CYS A 39 -17.48 4.47 -7.22
CA CYS A 39 -18.33 4.81 -8.34
C CYS A 39 -18.85 6.24 -8.17
N GLU A 40 -19.12 6.95 -9.27
CA GLU A 40 -19.84 8.23 -9.22
C GLU A 40 -21.28 8.04 -8.71
N SER A 41 -21.85 6.87 -8.99
CA SER A 41 -23.08 6.35 -8.43
C SER A 41 -22.79 5.35 -7.29
N SER A 42 -23.80 4.61 -6.83
CA SER A 42 -23.62 3.49 -5.92
C SER A 42 -23.00 2.27 -6.62
N CYS A 43 -22.39 1.35 -5.87
CA CYS A 43 -21.98 0.04 -6.40
C CYS A 43 -22.79 -1.11 -5.79
N SER A 44 -22.82 -2.24 -6.51
CA SER A 44 -23.31 -3.51 -6.03
C SER A 44 -22.38 -4.12 -4.96
N TYR A 45 -22.84 -5.20 -4.34
CA TYR A 45 -22.10 -5.92 -3.29
C TYR A 45 -20.74 -6.49 -3.77
N ASP A 46 -20.58 -6.71 -5.07
CA ASP A 46 -19.33 -7.15 -5.67
C ASP A 46 -18.42 -5.98 -6.09
N GLY A 47 -18.86 -4.72 -5.97
CA GLY A 47 -18.12 -3.52 -6.33
C GLY A 47 -18.39 -2.96 -7.72
N THR A 48 -19.26 -3.60 -8.51
CA THR A 48 -19.62 -3.11 -9.84
C THR A 48 -20.46 -1.84 -9.74
N CYS A 49 -20.15 -0.81 -10.53
CA CYS A 49 -20.90 0.44 -10.52
C CYS A 49 -22.32 0.26 -11.08
N LEU A 50 -23.33 0.74 -10.36
CA LEU A 50 -24.72 0.65 -10.77
C LEU A 50 -25.08 1.75 -11.77
N GLY A 51 -25.98 1.44 -12.71
CA GLY A 51 -26.58 2.42 -13.62
C GLY A 51 -25.62 3.01 -14.65
N ASN A 52 -24.77 2.17 -15.27
CA ASN A 52 -23.67 2.61 -16.14
C ASN A 52 -22.74 3.63 -15.45
N GLY A 53 -22.62 3.53 -14.13
CA GLY A 53 -21.81 4.43 -13.32
C GLY A 53 -20.36 4.36 -13.75
N LYS A 54 -19.74 5.53 -13.92
CA LYS A 54 -18.30 5.67 -14.11
C LYS A 54 -17.60 5.67 -12.75
N CYS A 55 -16.28 5.52 -12.78
CA CYS A 55 -15.47 5.76 -11.61
C CYS A 55 -15.45 7.24 -11.22
N ALA A 56 -15.56 7.48 -9.92
CA ALA A 56 -15.35 8.78 -9.32
C ALA A 56 -13.97 9.32 -9.73
N ARG A 57 -13.86 10.64 -9.77
CA ARG A 57 -12.65 11.30 -10.25
C ARG A 57 -11.42 10.89 -9.43
N GLY A 58 -10.37 10.42 -10.11
CA GLY A 58 -9.16 9.88 -9.49
C GLY A 58 -9.19 8.38 -9.19
N TRP A 59 -10.20 7.67 -9.69
CA TRP A 59 -10.33 6.22 -9.57
C TRP A 59 -10.54 5.59 -10.94
N PHE A 60 -10.05 4.35 -11.10
CA PHE A 60 -10.17 3.58 -12.34
C PHE A 60 -10.17 2.06 -12.06
N GLY A 61 -10.36 1.28 -13.12
CA GLY A 61 -10.47 -0.18 -13.07
C GLY A 61 -11.92 -0.67 -13.07
N LEU A 62 -12.10 -1.98 -13.26
CA LEU A 62 -13.41 -2.61 -13.46
C LEU A 62 -14.42 -2.31 -12.34
N LYS A 63 -13.94 -2.10 -11.11
CA LYS A 63 -14.74 -1.84 -9.90
C LYS A 63 -14.33 -0.54 -9.22
N CYS A 64 -13.68 0.36 -9.97
CA CYS A 64 -13.14 1.62 -9.46
C CYS A 64 -12.24 1.45 -8.23
N GLN A 65 -11.52 0.33 -8.17
CA GLN A 65 -10.76 -0.08 -7.01
C GLN A 65 -9.35 0.52 -6.97
N TYR A 66 -8.86 1.00 -8.11
CA TYR A 66 -7.50 1.52 -8.24
C TYR A 66 -7.52 3.04 -8.23
N LYS A 67 -6.59 3.58 -7.45
CA LYS A 67 -6.36 5.01 -7.35
C LYS A 67 -5.52 5.47 -8.54
N ASP A 68 -5.93 6.51 -9.26
CA ASP A 68 -5.17 7.06 -10.38
C ASP A 68 -4.18 8.14 -9.91
N LEU A 69 -2.88 7.85 -10.04
CA LEU A 69 -1.83 8.79 -9.64
C LEU A 69 -1.79 10.05 -10.52
N ILE A 70 -2.28 9.99 -11.76
CA ILE A 70 -2.28 11.14 -12.65
C ILE A 70 -3.20 12.24 -12.09
N PHE A 71 -4.35 11.86 -11.56
CA PHE A 71 -5.31 12.83 -11.04
C PHE A 71 -4.91 13.47 -9.71
N LEU A 72 -4.28 12.71 -8.81
CA LEU A 72 -4.12 13.11 -7.41
C LEU A 72 -2.98 14.07 -7.15
N ASP A 73 -1.92 13.93 -7.92
CA ASP A 73 -0.61 14.47 -7.55
C ASP A 73 -0.29 15.75 -8.30
N LYS A 74 -1.32 16.56 -8.64
CA LYS A 74 -1.20 17.78 -9.46
C LYS A 74 -0.19 17.57 -10.61
N THR A 75 -0.33 16.43 -11.26
CA THR A 75 0.69 15.92 -12.16
C THR A 75 0.86 16.86 -13.34
N ARG A 76 2.09 16.96 -13.83
CA ARG A 76 2.40 17.74 -15.02
C ARG A 76 2.59 16.77 -16.16
N THR A 77 1.86 17.00 -17.24
CA THR A 77 1.97 16.21 -18.46
C THR A 77 2.57 17.05 -19.58
N LEU A 78 3.45 16.44 -20.37
CA LEU A 78 4.06 17.04 -21.54
C LEU A 78 3.96 16.05 -22.73
N PRO A 79 3.27 16.41 -23.83
CA PRO A 79 2.44 17.62 -24.00
C PRO A 79 1.27 17.67 -23.00
N ASN A 80 0.54 18.78 -22.95
CA ASN A 80 -0.67 18.84 -22.14
C ASN A 80 -1.70 17.83 -22.69
N VAL A 81 -1.87 16.71 -22.00
CA VAL A 81 -2.73 15.59 -22.40
C VAL A 81 -4.03 15.52 -21.58
N ASN A 82 -4.65 16.66 -21.27
CA ASN A 82 -5.91 16.68 -20.53
C ASN A 82 -6.98 15.71 -21.07
N ILE A 83 -7.03 15.52 -22.39
CA ILE A 83 -7.92 14.56 -23.06
C ILE A 83 -7.67 13.11 -22.61
N LEU A 84 -6.42 12.72 -22.34
CA LEU A 84 -6.08 11.36 -21.89
C LEU A 84 -6.49 11.05 -20.44
N THR A 85 -7.03 12.06 -19.74
CA THR A 85 -7.35 12.02 -18.30
C THR A 85 -8.77 12.52 -18.01
N ASP A 86 -9.58 12.73 -19.06
CA ASP A 86 -10.95 13.24 -18.94
C ASP A 86 -11.95 12.15 -18.49
N ARG A 87 -11.52 10.88 -18.47
CA ARG A 87 -12.29 9.68 -18.12
C ARG A 87 -13.35 9.35 -19.18
N ASP A 88 -13.01 9.64 -20.43
CA ASP A 88 -13.78 9.25 -21.60
C ASP A 88 -12.89 8.46 -22.56
N ASP A 89 -12.99 7.13 -22.51
CA ASP A 89 -12.19 6.25 -23.37
C ASP A 89 -12.53 6.40 -24.87
N SER A 90 -13.49 7.25 -25.24
CA SER A 90 -13.82 7.60 -26.64
C SER A 90 -13.12 8.86 -27.15
N THR A 91 -12.52 9.69 -26.28
CA THR A 91 -11.79 10.90 -26.67
C THR A 91 -10.31 10.57 -26.82
N CYS A 92 -9.79 10.66 -28.04
CA CYS A 92 -8.43 10.21 -28.34
C CYS A 92 -7.57 11.31 -28.94
N MET A 93 -6.25 11.22 -28.70
CA MET A 93 -5.25 12.04 -29.36
C MET A 93 -4.19 11.18 -30.03
N ASN A 94 -3.79 11.62 -31.22
CA ASN A 94 -2.67 11.02 -31.93
C ASN A 94 -1.37 11.39 -31.23
N ILE A 95 -0.59 10.39 -30.85
CA ILE A 95 0.74 10.55 -30.27
C ILE A 95 1.79 10.20 -31.33
N SER A 96 2.68 11.15 -31.62
CA SER A 96 3.76 10.98 -32.61
C SER A 96 5.10 10.62 -31.99
N ASP A 97 5.33 11.04 -30.75
CA ASP A 97 6.64 10.96 -30.10
C ASP A 97 6.49 10.32 -28.71
N GLN A 98 6.45 11.15 -27.66
CA GLN A 98 6.44 10.71 -26.28
C GLN A 98 5.49 11.56 -25.43
N ILE A 99 4.95 10.94 -24.38
CA ILE A 99 4.23 11.60 -23.30
C ILE A 99 5.07 11.46 -22.04
N VAL A 100 5.37 12.58 -21.38
CA VAL A 100 6.05 12.61 -20.09
C VAL A 100 5.04 12.99 -19.02
N ILE A 101 4.86 12.11 -18.03
CA ILE A 101 4.01 12.33 -16.87
C ILE A 101 4.92 12.51 -15.66
N THR A 102 4.90 13.69 -15.05
CA THR A 102 5.69 14.03 -13.86
C THR A 102 4.79 14.15 -12.64
N LEU A 103 5.05 13.33 -11.62
CA LEU A 103 4.32 13.33 -10.36
C LEU A 103 4.82 14.45 -9.42
N GLN A 104 3.96 14.98 -8.55
CA GLN A 104 4.39 15.94 -7.52
C GLN A 104 5.17 15.27 -6.38
N ARG A 105 4.87 14.01 -6.07
CA ARG A 105 5.64 13.18 -5.14
C ARG A 105 6.18 11.96 -5.87
N THR A 106 7.19 11.30 -5.29
CA THR A 106 7.64 10.01 -5.82
C THR A 106 6.69 8.92 -5.38
N ASP A 107 6.47 7.93 -6.24
CA ASP A 107 5.65 6.76 -5.91
C ASP A 107 6.28 5.46 -6.46
N ILE A 108 5.82 4.30 -5.97
CA ILE A 108 6.23 2.99 -6.48
C ILE A 108 5.37 2.65 -7.69
N PHE A 109 6.02 2.39 -8.82
CA PHE A 109 5.35 1.91 -10.01
C PHE A 109 4.96 0.44 -9.82
N THR A 110 3.72 0.10 -10.15
CA THR A 110 3.26 -1.30 -10.17
C THR A 110 2.82 -1.68 -11.56
N TRP A 111 1.86 -0.95 -12.11
CA TRP A 111 1.42 -1.06 -13.49
C TRP A 111 0.68 0.23 -13.91
N MET A 112 0.42 0.37 -15.20
CA MET A 112 -0.41 1.43 -15.76
C MET A 112 -1.37 0.87 -16.80
N ARG A 113 -2.50 1.54 -17.02
CA ARG A 113 -3.47 1.21 -18.06
C ARG A 113 -3.38 2.22 -19.17
N VAL A 114 -3.42 1.74 -20.41
CA VAL A 114 -3.60 2.54 -21.60
C VAL A 114 -4.80 2.03 -22.39
N THR A 115 -5.61 2.93 -22.92
CA THR A 115 -6.70 2.60 -23.85
C THR A 115 -6.44 3.31 -25.16
N VAL A 116 -6.49 2.59 -26.27
CA VAL A 116 -6.22 3.11 -27.61
C VAL A 116 -7.47 3.05 -28.48
N GLN A 117 -7.50 3.81 -29.57
CA GLN A 117 -8.61 3.74 -30.51
C GLN A 117 -8.54 2.49 -31.40
N GLU A 118 -7.34 2.06 -31.77
CA GLU A 118 -7.10 0.97 -32.71
C GLU A 118 -6.29 -0.16 -32.06
N ASN A 119 -6.89 -1.33 -31.92
CA ASN A 119 -6.33 -2.50 -31.24
C ASN A 119 -4.94 -2.91 -31.79
N ALA A 120 -4.70 -2.69 -33.08
CA ALA A 120 -3.42 -2.97 -33.74
C ALA A 120 -2.25 -2.19 -33.13
N SER A 121 -2.53 -1.12 -32.39
CA SER A 121 -1.54 -0.24 -31.77
C SER A 121 -1.09 -0.66 -30.37
N LEU A 122 -1.75 -1.66 -29.76
CA LEU A 122 -1.49 -2.08 -28.38
C LEU A 122 -0.04 -2.59 -28.12
N PRO A 123 0.61 -3.39 -28.99
CA PRO A 123 1.96 -3.88 -28.72
C PRO A 123 3.08 -2.82 -28.91
N GLY A 124 2.75 -1.53 -28.93
CA GLY A 124 3.64 -0.47 -29.39
C GLY A 124 4.25 0.44 -28.33
N PHE A 125 4.04 0.21 -27.03
CA PHE A 125 4.43 1.18 -25.99
C PHE A 125 5.70 0.76 -25.26
N THR A 126 6.66 1.68 -25.12
CA THR A 126 7.84 1.50 -24.25
C THR A 126 7.82 2.52 -23.13
N LEU A 127 8.16 2.07 -21.92
CA LEU A 127 8.19 2.92 -20.73
C LEU A 127 9.61 3.18 -20.25
N GLN A 128 9.88 4.43 -19.88
CA GLN A 128 11.10 4.85 -19.18
C GLN A 128 10.76 5.66 -17.95
N PHE A 129 11.53 5.51 -16.88
CA PHE A 129 11.28 6.13 -15.58
C PHE A 129 12.41 7.06 -15.19
N GLN A 130 12.10 8.16 -14.51
CA GLN A 130 13.11 8.99 -13.84
C GLN A 130 12.90 8.89 -12.33
N THR A 131 13.96 8.64 -11.57
CA THR A 131 13.92 8.56 -10.10
C THR A 131 14.61 9.79 -9.50
N LEU A 132 14.43 10.05 -8.20
CA LEU A 132 15.15 11.14 -7.53
C LEU A 132 16.65 10.86 -7.41
N LEU A 133 17.04 9.59 -7.38
CA LEU A 133 18.43 9.17 -7.18
C LEU A 133 19.19 9.10 -8.50
N LYS A 134 18.51 8.84 -9.61
CA LYS A 134 19.10 8.67 -10.94
C LYS A 134 18.48 9.67 -11.92
N PRO A 135 19.21 10.72 -12.33
CA PRO A 135 18.70 11.70 -13.30
C PRO A 135 18.57 11.11 -14.71
N SER A 136 19.32 10.06 -15.03
CA SER A 136 19.19 9.33 -16.29
C SER A 136 17.91 8.46 -16.30
N PRO A 137 17.15 8.43 -17.41
CA PRO A 137 16.01 7.53 -17.54
C PRO A 137 16.42 6.06 -17.33
N ILE A 138 15.58 5.32 -16.63
CA ILE A 138 15.67 3.88 -16.38
C ILE A 138 14.63 3.19 -17.25
N GLU A 139 15.03 2.24 -18.08
CA GLU A 139 14.08 1.50 -18.91
C GLU A 139 13.22 0.55 -18.08
N CYS A 140 11.99 0.30 -18.55
CA CYS A 140 11.12 -0.72 -17.98
C CYS A 140 11.71 -2.12 -18.18
N LEU A 141 12.25 -2.70 -17.11
CA LEU A 141 12.74 -4.07 -17.12
C LEU A 141 11.58 -5.06 -17.05
N ASN A 142 11.72 -6.18 -17.78
CA ASN A 142 10.73 -7.26 -17.84
C ASN A 142 9.31 -6.78 -18.12
N GLN A 143 9.16 -5.86 -19.08
CA GLN A 143 7.86 -5.29 -19.44
C GLN A 143 6.85 -6.39 -19.80
N LYS A 144 5.72 -6.43 -19.08
CA LYS A 144 4.62 -7.35 -19.29
C LYS A 144 3.38 -6.60 -19.74
N TYR A 145 2.60 -7.25 -20.60
CA TYR A 145 1.38 -6.71 -21.16
C TYR A 145 0.22 -7.64 -20.80
N PHE A 146 -0.86 -7.07 -20.25
CA PHE A 146 -2.09 -7.78 -19.97
C PHE A 146 -3.22 -7.11 -20.74
N LEU A 147 -3.79 -7.85 -21.68
CA LEU A 147 -4.94 -7.38 -22.45
C LEU A 147 -6.17 -7.42 -21.54
N VAL A 148 -6.79 -6.27 -21.30
CA VAL A 148 -7.99 -6.14 -20.46
C VAL A 148 -9.23 -6.39 -21.31
N ASP A 149 -9.25 -5.79 -22.50
CA ASP A 149 -10.24 -5.95 -23.55
C ASP A 149 -9.57 -5.65 -24.90
N GLU A 150 -10.35 -5.55 -25.97
CA GLU A 150 -9.85 -5.34 -27.33
C GLU A 150 -8.98 -4.09 -27.50
N SER A 151 -9.24 -3.03 -26.74
CA SER A 151 -8.60 -1.72 -26.91
C SER A 151 -7.83 -1.24 -25.67
N THR A 152 -7.83 -2.03 -24.60
CA THR A 152 -7.23 -1.66 -23.31
C THR A 152 -6.13 -2.63 -22.89
N LEU A 153 -5.00 -2.05 -22.46
CA LEU A 153 -3.80 -2.77 -22.10
C LEU A 153 -3.26 -2.29 -20.75
N ASP A 154 -3.00 -3.24 -19.86
CA ASP A 154 -2.23 -3.00 -18.64
C ASP A 154 -0.77 -3.32 -18.90
N ILE A 155 0.11 -2.38 -18.58
CA ILE A 155 1.56 -2.47 -18.75
C ILE A 155 2.19 -2.53 -17.35
N GLN A 156 2.94 -3.59 -17.09
CA GLN A 156 3.66 -3.81 -15.83
C GLN A 156 5.18 -3.81 -16.08
N CYS A 157 5.94 -3.27 -15.12
CA CYS A 157 7.39 -3.22 -15.12
C CYS A 157 7.94 -3.68 -13.77
N ASP A 158 9.12 -4.30 -13.78
CA ASP A 158 9.86 -4.57 -12.55
C ASP A 158 10.70 -3.33 -12.19
N LEU A 159 10.10 -2.41 -11.43
CA LEU A 159 10.79 -1.21 -10.93
C LEU A 159 10.89 -1.25 -9.40
N THR A 160 12.12 -1.32 -8.89
CA THR A 160 12.39 -1.40 -7.44
C THR A 160 12.47 -0.04 -6.75
N GLU A 161 12.68 1.04 -7.51
CA GLU A 161 12.82 2.40 -6.99
C GLU A 161 11.54 3.21 -7.19
N ALA A 162 11.30 4.17 -6.29
CA ALA A 162 10.22 5.14 -6.48
C ALA A 162 10.53 6.08 -7.65
N PHE A 163 9.57 6.24 -8.56
CA PHE A 163 9.69 7.09 -9.73
C PHE A 163 9.07 8.46 -9.48
N LYS A 164 9.63 9.46 -10.16
CA LYS A 164 9.17 10.85 -10.17
C LYS A 164 8.49 11.21 -11.49
N ALA A 165 8.98 10.66 -12.60
CA ALA A 165 8.37 10.83 -13.90
C ALA A 165 8.40 9.52 -14.69
N VAL A 166 7.40 9.32 -15.54
CA VAL A 166 7.33 8.23 -16.52
C VAL A 166 7.21 8.84 -17.92
N THR A 167 8.01 8.33 -18.85
CA THR A 167 7.98 8.68 -20.27
C THR A 167 7.43 7.48 -21.03
N ILE A 168 6.34 7.71 -21.74
CA ILE A 168 5.64 6.73 -22.58
C ILE A 168 5.98 7.07 -24.02
N THR A 169 6.59 6.14 -24.73
CA THR A 169 6.90 6.30 -26.16
C THR A 169 6.11 5.27 -26.95
N ALA A 170 5.48 5.69 -28.05
CA ALA A 170 4.84 4.78 -28.99
C ALA A 170 5.77 4.51 -30.17
N THR A 171 5.94 3.24 -30.51
CA THR A 171 6.76 2.78 -31.64
C THR A 171 6.17 3.11 -33.00
N GLN A 172 4.86 3.37 -33.04
CA GLN A 172 4.09 3.73 -34.24
C GLN A 172 3.14 4.87 -33.90
N ARG A 173 2.59 5.53 -34.92
CA ARG A 173 1.53 6.53 -34.71
C ARG A 173 0.30 5.82 -34.16
N THR A 174 -0.01 6.12 -32.91
CA THR A 174 -1.13 5.54 -32.18
C THR A 174 -2.09 6.64 -31.74
N SER A 175 -3.38 6.36 -31.81
CA SER A 175 -4.42 7.20 -31.18
C SER A 175 -4.65 6.68 -29.77
N LEU A 176 -4.18 7.44 -28.78
CA LEU A 176 -4.30 7.11 -27.37
C LEU A 176 -5.51 7.83 -26.79
N CYS A 177 -6.37 7.13 -26.05
CA CYS A 177 -7.64 7.65 -25.54
C CYS A 177 -7.57 7.93 -24.04
N SER A 178 -7.05 6.98 -23.27
CA SER A 178 -6.93 7.14 -21.81
C SER A 178 -5.60 6.60 -21.30
N ILE A 179 -5.08 7.23 -20.24
CA ILE A 179 -3.95 6.73 -19.45
C ILE A 179 -4.32 6.76 -17.97
N TYR A 180 -4.01 5.69 -17.26
CA TYR A 180 -4.11 5.63 -15.81
C TYR A 180 -2.83 5.03 -15.21
N ILE A 181 -2.33 5.57 -14.11
CA ILE A 181 -1.18 4.98 -13.39
C ILE A 181 -1.67 4.43 -12.06
N ASN A 182 -1.43 3.15 -11.80
CA ASN A 182 -1.91 2.50 -10.58
C ASN A 182 -1.21 3.04 -9.32
N GLY A 183 -1.96 3.77 -8.51
CA GLY A 183 -1.62 4.24 -7.17
C GLY A 183 -1.94 3.24 -6.06
N GLY A 184 -2.24 1.99 -6.43
CA GLY A 184 -2.65 0.93 -5.51
C GLY A 184 -4.15 0.88 -5.28
N LEU A 185 -4.55 -0.15 -4.53
CA LEU A 185 -5.93 -0.28 -4.05
C LEU A 185 -6.22 0.75 -2.96
N ASN A 186 -7.50 1.08 -2.80
CA ASN A 186 -7.95 1.94 -1.72
C ASN A 186 -7.64 1.33 -0.35
N MET A 187 -6.49 1.68 0.21
CA MET A 187 -6.14 1.37 1.58
C MET A 187 -6.43 2.58 2.46
N ASP A 188 -7.66 3.10 2.46
CA ASP A 188 -8.18 3.98 3.54
C ASP A 188 -8.03 3.32 4.93
N ARG A 189 -7.70 2.02 4.96
CA ARG A 189 -7.39 1.19 6.14
C ARG A 189 -5.92 1.24 6.58
N LEU A 190 -5.02 1.88 5.82
CA LEU A 190 -3.60 2.12 6.17
C LEU A 190 -3.42 3.54 6.75
N ALA A 191 -4.30 3.94 7.66
CA ALA A 191 -4.19 5.22 8.34
C ALA A 191 -4.58 5.06 9.80
N ASN A 192 -4.06 5.93 10.66
CA ASN A 192 -4.44 6.03 12.08
C ASN A 192 -4.12 4.77 12.88
N PHE A 193 -2.98 4.13 12.56
CA PHE A 193 -2.40 3.06 13.36
C PHE A 193 -1.27 3.58 14.25
N ILE A 194 -1.12 2.95 15.41
CA ILE A 194 -0.05 3.19 16.35
C ILE A 194 0.82 1.94 16.36
N LEU A 195 2.09 2.11 16.02
CA LEU A 195 3.12 1.07 16.15
C LEU A 195 3.95 1.37 17.40
N VAL A 196 3.92 0.44 18.34
CA VAL A 196 4.73 0.47 19.55
C VAL A 196 5.69 -0.70 19.47
N ALA A 197 6.98 -0.47 19.70
CA ALA A 197 7.93 -1.56 19.85
C ALA A 197 8.71 -1.42 21.16
N GLY A 198 9.01 -2.55 21.78
CA GLY A 198 9.59 -2.58 23.12
C GLY A 198 10.29 -3.87 23.46
N ASP A 199 10.80 -3.93 24.68
CA ASP A 199 11.34 -5.14 25.29
C ASP A 199 10.84 -5.26 26.72
N SER A 200 10.25 -6.40 27.06
CA SER A 200 9.79 -6.72 28.41
C SER A 200 8.84 -5.65 29.00
N GLY A 201 7.90 -5.17 28.18
CA GLY A 201 6.92 -4.14 28.55
C GLY A 201 7.46 -2.70 28.55
N VAL A 202 8.76 -2.49 28.30
CA VAL A 202 9.34 -1.15 28.16
C VAL A 202 9.23 -0.70 26.71
N ILE A 203 8.48 0.38 26.48
CA ILE A 203 8.38 1.02 25.15
C ILE A 203 9.73 1.64 24.80
N LYS A 204 10.30 1.19 23.67
CA LYS A 204 11.55 1.71 23.10
C LYS A 204 11.30 2.54 21.86
N PHE A 205 10.21 2.23 21.18
CA PHE A 205 9.82 2.84 19.93
C PHE A 205 8.32 3.12 19.93
N PHE A 206 7.93 4.29 19.43
CA PHE A 206 6.54 4.70 19.28
C PHE A 206 6.37 5.47 17.98
N TYR A 207 5.41 5.04 17.17
CA TYR A 207 4.98 5.69 15.94
C TYR A 207 3.48 5.79 15.94
N ASN A 208 2.98 6.99 15.67
CA ASN A 208 1.57 7.24 15.48
C ASN A 208 1.38 7.75 14.05
N ASP A 209 0.78 6.94 13.20
CA ASP A 209 0.47 7.32 11.85
C ASP A 209 -0.76 8.23 11.82
N ASN A 210 -0.52 9.53 11.70
CA ASN A 210 -1.59 10.50 11.47
C ASN A 210 -1.76 10.83 9.98
N THR A 211 -1.09 10.12 9.08
CA THR A 211 -1.09 10.45 7.66
C THR A 211 -2.17 9.67 6.92
N SER A 212 -2.97 10.37 6.13
CA SER A 212 -3.81 9.72 5.14
C SER A 212 -2.96 9.39 3.91
N GLY A 213 -2.47 8.15 3.84
CA GLY A 213 -2.15 7.53 2.56
C GLY A 213 -0.67 7.47 2.16
N SER A 214 0.28 7.36 3.09
CA SER A 214 1.55 6.69 2.72
C SER A 214 1.32 5.18 2.69
N ARG A 215 1.86 4.49 1.68
CA ARG A 215 1.81 3.02 1.59
C ARG A 215 3.01 2.35 2.27
N PHE A 216 4.08 3.11 2.45
CA PHE A 216 5.33 2.64 3.01
C PHE A 216 5.73 3.54 4.17
N HIS A 217 6.02 2.92 5.31
CA HIS A 217 6.48 3.60 6.52
C HIS A 217 7.84 3.05 6.87
N ILE A 218 8.90 3.77 6.50
CA ILE A 218 10.25 3.43 6.91
C ILE A 218 10.47 4.06 8.29
N ILE A 219 10.47 3.20 9.29
CA ILE A 219 10.73 3.56 10.67
C ILE A 219 12.22 3.30 10.95
N LYS A 220 12.96 4.34 11.35
CA LYS A 220 14.37 4.21 11.74
C LYS A 220 14.51 4.38 13.24
N ASP A 221 14.94 3.34 13.95
CA ASP A 221 15.38 3.47 15.36
C ASP A 221 16.88 3.85 15.41
N LEU A 222 17.16 5.12 15.65
CA LEU A 222 18.53 5.62 15.80
C LEU A 222 19.22 5.15 17.08
N ALA A 223 18.44 4.77 18.11
CA ALA A 223 18.97 4.38 19.41
C ALA A 223 19.36 2.89 19.46
N LYS A 224 19.11 2.13 18.38
CA LYS A 224 19.46 0.70 18.25
C LYS A 224 18.99 -0.13 19.44
N ASN A 225 17.75 0.10 19.91
CA ASN A 225 17.25 -0.63 21.06
C ASN A 225 17.03 -2.10 20.69
N LYS A 226 17.26 -2.98 21.68
CA LYS A 226 16.73 -4.33 21.59
C LYS A 226 15.19 -4.25 21.60
N ILE A 227 14.57 -4.86 20.61
CA ILE A 227 13.12 -4.97 20.47
C ILE A 227 12.80 -6.46 20.50
N SER A 228 11.94 -6.88 21.42
CA SER A 228 11.42 -8.26 21.50
C SER A 228 9.92 -8.34 21.19
N GLU A 229 9.23 -7.20 21.22
CA GLU A 229 7.80 -7.09 20.94
C GLU A 229 7.50 -5.90 20.02
N VAL A 230 6.63 -6.13 19.05
CA VAL A 230 6.06 -5.10 18.18
C VAL A 230 4.55 -5.22 18.27
N ASN A 231 3.90 -4.15 18.71
CA ASN A 231 2.46 -4.06 18.85
C ASN A 231 1.93 -3.01 17.87
N ILE A 232 1.00 -3.43 17.02
CA ILE A 232 0.32 -2.55 16.09
C ILE A 232 -1.14 -2.46 16.54
N SER A 233 -1.54 -1.27 16.92
CA SER A 233 -2.91 -0.96 17.32
C SER A 233 -3.53 0.02 16.34
N VAL A 234 -4.85 -0.03 16.18
CA VAL A 234 -5.59 0.90 15.33
C VAL A 234 -6.63 1.60 16.16
N SER A 235 -6.77 2.90 15.90
CA SER A 235 -7.88 3.69 16.42
C SER A 235 -9.18 3.46 15.63
N SER A 236 -9.08 2.98 14.39
CA SER A 236 -10.20 2.59 13.54
C SER A 236 -10.56 1.11 13.71
N ASN A 237 -11.75 0.71 13.24
CA ASN A 237 -12.24 -0.65 13.47
C ASN A 237 -11.42 -1.74 12.76
N ILE A 238 -10.70 -1.42 11.68
CA ILE A 238 -9.99 -2.45 10.90
C ILE A 238 -8.72 -1.89 10.23
N LEU A 239 -7.57 -2.46 10.60
CA LEU A 239 -6.29 -2.31 9.92
C LEU A 239 -6.11 -3.43 8.90
N SER A 240 -5.58 -3.12 7.72
CA SER A 240 -5.18 -4.15 6.74
C SER A 240 -3.72 -3.98 6.40
N LEU A 241 -2.89 -4.90 6.90
CA LEU A 241 -1.47 -4.96 6.61
C LEU A 241 -1.26 -6.11 5.62
N CYS A 242 -0.59 -5.83 4.51
CA CYS A 242 -0.16 -6.89 3.60
C CYS A 242 1.06 -7.61 4.17
N GLU A 243 2.02 -6.83 4.68
CA GLU A 243 3.27 -7.32 5.21
C GLU A 243 3.81 -6.32 6.24
N VAL A 244 4.44 -6.83 7.29
CA VAL A 244 5.18 -6.03 8.27
C VAL A 244 6.54 -6.68 8.42
N GLU A 245 7.57 -5.97 7.97
CA GLU A 245 8.95 -6.41 8.11
C GLU A 245 9.65 -5.52 9.12
N VAL A 246 10.35 -6.14 10.07
CA VAL A 246 11.14 -5.43 11.08
C VAL A 246 12.57 -5.91 10.93
N TYR A 247 13.42 -5.00 10.47
CA TYR A 247 14.83 -5.27 10.22
C TYR A 247 15.68 -4.74 11.37
N GLY A 248 16.54 -5.59 11.92
CA GLY A 248 17.58 -5.20 12.87
C GLY A 248 18.95 -5.28 12.22
N GLU A 249 19.75 -4.22 12.34
CA GLU A 249 21.17 -4.25 11.98
C GLU A 249 22.02 -4.40 13.24
N CYS A 250 22.95 -5.36 13.20
CA CYS A 250 23.95 -5.49 14.25
C CYS A 250 24.91 -4.28 14.26
N PRO A 251 25.37 -3.82 15.45
CA PRO A 251 26.32 -2.72 15.54
C PRO A 251 27.64 -3.04 14.83
N SER A 252 28.39 -2.00 14.45
CA SER A 252 29.69 -2.16 13.79
C SER A 252 30.61 -3.08 14.62
N GLY A 253 31.30 -4.00 13.94
CA GLY A 253 32.12 -5.02 14.59
C GLY A 253 31.36 -6.24 15.08
N THR A 254 30.08 -6.37 14.73
CA THR A 254 29.28 -7.57 14.96
C THR A 254 28.54 -8.01 13.69
N PHE A 255 28.11 -9.26 13.63
CA PHE A 255 27.31 -9.83 12.56
C PHE A 255 26.12 -10.61 13.12
N THR A 256 25.07 -10.73 12.32
CA THR A 256 23.84 -11.44 12.68
C THR A 256 24.00 -12.93 12.44
N THR A 257 23.70 -13.74 13.45
CA THR A 257 23.63 -15.20 13.35
C THR A 257 22.25 -15.68 12.88
N SER A 258 22.11 -16.97 12.59
CA SER A 258 20.83 -17.56 12.16
C SER A 258 19.70 -17.47 13.20
N ASP A 259 20.04 -17.27 14.48
CA ASP A 259 19.13 -17.02 15.59
C ASP A 259 18.93 -15.51 15.88
N PHE A 260 19.31 -14.65 14.93
CA PHE A 260 19.17 -13.19 15.01
C PHE A 260 19.91 -12.54 16.19
N GLN A 261 20.98 -13.16 16.68
CA GLN A 261 21.87 -12.58 17.69
C GLN A 261 23.03 -11.86 17.01
N CYS A 262 23.52 -10.79 17.64
CA CYS A 262 24.75 -10.13 17.21
C CYS A 262 25.96 -10.81 17.85
N MET A 263 26.82 -11.42 17.02
CA MET A 263 28.10 -11.97 17.45
C MET A 263 29.25 -11.06 17.02
N ASN A 264 30.30 -11.01 17.83
CA ASN A 264 31.51 -10.25 17.48
C ASN A 264 32.13 -10.78 16.18
N CYS A 265 32.61 -9.87 15.33
CA CYS A 265 33.42 -10.24 14.19
C CYS A 265 34.66 -11.04 14.62
N PRO A 266 35.20 -11.91 13.75
CA PRO A 266 36.46 -12.60 14.00
C PRO A 266 37.59 -11.63 14.34
N ALA A 267 38.52 -12.05 15.20
CA ALA A 267 39.66 -11.22 15.62
C ALA A 267 40.54 -10.73 14.46
N ALA A 268 40.48 -11.38 13.29
CA ALA A 268 41.17 -10.93 12.08
C ALA A 268 40.56 -9.66 11.46
N CYS A 269 39.31 -9.30 11.79
CA CYS A 269 38.58 -8.16 11.26
C CYS A 269 37.54 -7.62 12.26
N PRO A 270 37.97 -7.19 13.45
CA PRO A 270 37.07 -6.92 14.58
C PRO A 270 36.01 -5.85 14.29
N ASN A 271 36.22 -5.00 13.27
CA ASN A 271 35.33 -3.90 12.91
C ASN A 271 34.82 -3.98 11.46
N SER A 272 35.10 -5.06 10.73
CA SER A 272 34.96 -5.10 9.27
C SER A 272 34.60 -6.51 8.73
N CYS A 273 33.80 -7.26 9.47
CA CYS A 273 33.19 -8.47 8.93
C CYS A 273 31.88 -8.19 8.20
N HIS A 274 31.49 -9.09 7.31
CA HIS A 274 30.23 -9.07 6.59
C HIS A 274 29.07 -9.25 7.59
N THR A 275 28.10 -8.33 7.58
CA THR A 275 27.02 -8.23 8.58
C THR A 275 26.14 -9.48 8.68
N ASN A 276 26.02 -10.28 7.61
CA ASN A 276 25.19 -11.50 7.61
C ASN A 276 25.98 -12.79 7.84
N ALA A 277 27.30 -12.77 7.67
CA ALA A 277 28.10 -14.01 7.59
C ALA A 277 29.24 -14.05 8.61
N GLY A 278 29.60 -12.91 9.20
CA GLY A 278 30.76 -12.81 10.09
C GLY A 278 32.10 -13.02 9.38
N SER A 279 32.11 -13.29 8.07
CA SER A 279 33.33 -13.43 7.29
C SER A 279 34.01 -12.07 7.16
N CYS A 280 35.30 -12.00 7.46
CA CYS A 280 36.10 -10.82 7.16
C CYS A 280 35.99 -10.52 5.67
N TYR A 281 35.87 -9.25 5.30
CA TYR A 281 36.17 -8.86 3.93
C TYR A 281 37.63 -9.23 3.69
N VAL A 282 37.86 -10.37 3.04
CA VAL A 282 39.12 -10.63 2.38
C VAL A 282 39.18 -9.51 1.37
N HIS A 283 40.03 -8.50 1.61
CA HIS A 283 40.38 -7.55 0.57
C HIS A 283 40.91 -8.41 -0.58
N PHE A 284 40.04 -8.73 -1.53
CA PHE A 284 40.46 -8.95 -2.90
C PHE A 284 41.01 -7.59 -3.30
N TYR A 285 42.30 -7.38 -2.99
CA TYR A 285 43.09 -6.46 -3.77
C TYR A 285 42.75 -6.80 -5.22
N TYR A 286 42.18 -5.82 -5.91
CA TYR A 286 42.30 -5.77 -7.35
C TYR A 286 43.75 -6.09 -7.66
N SER A 287 43.99 -7.30 -8.15
CA SER A 287 45.30 -7.81 -8.54
C SER A 287 45.64 -7.29 -9.94
N ASP A 288 45.29 -6.02 -10.19
CA ASP A 288 45.66 -5.26 -11.36
C ASP A 288 46.71 -4.20 -10.97
N SER A 289 47.66 -4.57 -10.11
CA SER A 289 48.96 -3.93 -10.11
C SER A 289 49.80 -4.59 -11.20
N PRO A 290 50.28 -3.87 -12.23
CA PRO A 290 50.96 -4.45 -13.40
C PRO A 290 52.40 -4.96 -13.12
N THR A 291 52.70 -5.40 -11.90
CA THR A 291 54.06 -5.83 -11.49
C THR A 291 54.11 -7.18 -10.80
N CYS A 292 53.29 -8.14 -11.24
CA CYS A 292 53.53 -9.55 -10.92
C CYS A 292 54.26 -10.24 -12.08
N THR A 293 55.53 -10.59 -11.83
CA THR A 293 56.38 -11.40 -12.69
C THR A 293 55.80 -12.79 -12.92
N ALA A 294 55.95 -13.26 -14.16
CA ALA A 294 55.42 -14.51 -14.65
C ALA A 294 56.26 -15.70 -14.16
N GLU A 295 55.94 -16.28 -13.00
CA GLU A 295 56.58 -17.56 -12.62
C GLU A 295 55.71 -18.58 -11.85
N SER A 296 54.43 -18.30 -11.55
CA SER A 296 53.60 -19.27 -10.80
C SER A 296 52.31 -19.74 -11.49
N ARG A 297 52.31 -19.90 -12.83
CA ARG A 297 51.20 -20.56 -13.58
C ARG A 297 51.56 -21.95 -14.12
N ARG A 298 52.15 -22.80 -13.28
CA ARG A 298 52.27 -24.25 -13.55
C ARG A 298 51.99 -25.08 -12.30
N ALA A 299 50.74 -25.07 -11.85
CA ALA A 299 50.16 -26.21 -11.14
C ALA A 299 48.64 -26.05 -11.14
N ASN A 300 47.93 -27.13 -11.40
CA ASN A 300 46.47 -27.30 -11.24
C ASN A 300 45.60 -26.81 -12.40
N LEU A 301 45.70 -27.52 -13.51
CA LEU A 301 44.61 -27.63 -14.49
C LEU A 301 44.48 -29.11 -14.90
N THR A 302 43.95 -29.92 -13.98
CA THR A 302 43.43 -31.26 -14.28
C THR A 302 42.24 -31.58 -13.40
N SER A 303 41.16 -32.03 -14.05
CA SER A 303 39.92 -32.61 -13.53
C SER A 303 38.79 -31.67 -13.10
N TYR A 304 37.97 -31.27 -14.08
CA TYR A 304 36.52 -31.17 -13.85
C TYR A 304 35.76 -31.59 -15.12
N ASN A 305 35.57 -32.90 -15.26
CA ASN A 305 34.59 -33.47 -16.19
C ASN A 305 33.27 -33.59 -15.44
N SER A 306 32.23 -32.89 -15.90
CA SER A 306 30.86 -33.12 -15.47
C SER A 306 29.92 -33.04 -16.67
N SER A 307 29.42 -34.22 -17.02
CA SER A 307 28.38 -34.51 -17.99
C SER A 307 27.04 -33.86 -17.61
N THR A 308 26.51 -32.98 -18.46
CA THR A 308 25.14 -32.47 -18.34
C THR A 308 24.21 -33.23 -19.28
N SER A 309 23.43 -34.16 -18.71
CA SER A 309 22.28 -34.79 -19.37
C SER A 309 21.06 -33.86 -19.27
N ARG A 310 20.62 -33.29 -20.41
CA ARG A 310 19.32 -32.59 -20.50
C ARG A 310 18.18 -33.61 -20.45
N LYS A 311 17.31 -33.51 -19.45
CA LYS A 311 15.95 -34.07 -19.52
C LYS A 311 14.97 -32.93 -19.78
N SER A 312 14.36 -32.95 -20.95
CA SER A 312 13.17 -32.14 -21.30
C SER A 312 11.94 -32.75 -20.62
N LEU A 313 11.23 -31.98 -19.80
CA LEU A 313 9.88 -32.32 -19.38
C LEU A 313 8.89 -31.68 -20.36
N SER A 314 8.12 -32.54 -21.02
CA SER A 314 6.97 -32.17 -21.85
C SER A 314 5.73 -32.16 -20.97
N TYR A 315 4.97 -31.07 -20.98
CA TYR A 315 3.72 -30.91 -20.23
C TYR A 315 2.55 -31.19 -21.16
N SER A 316 1.82 -32.28 -20.91
CA SER A 316 0.57 -32.64 -21.60
C SER A 316 -0.63 -32.10 -20.82
N GLY A 317 -1.47 -31.31 -21.49
CA GLY A 317 -2.69 -30.73 -20.92
C GLY A 317 -3.72 -31.78 -20.53
N MET A 318 -4.44 -31.52 -19.44
CA MET A 318 -5.62 -32.29 -19.04
C MET A 318 -6.88 -31.53 -19.48
N GLU A 319 -7.69 -32.21 -20.28
CA GLU A 319 -9.04 -31.83 -20.67
C GLU A 319 -9.99 -31.87 -19.48
N SER A 320 -10.91 -30.90 -19.44
CA SER A 320 -11.98 -30.81 -18.45
C SER A 320 -13.16 -31.70 -18.85
N SER A 321 -13.39 -32.77 -18.09
CA SER A 321 -14.61 -33.58 -18.19
C SER A 321 -15.67 -33.06 -17.19
N SER A 322 -16.81 -32.61 -17.72
CA SER A 322 -18.01 -32.24 -16.97
C SER A 322 -18.73 -33.49 -16.44
N ILE A 323 -18.89 -33.59 -15.11
CA ILE A 323 -19.72 -34.62 -14.47
C ILE A 323 -21.06 -33.97 -14.09
N ALA A 324 -22.13 -34.37 -14.79
CA ALA A 324 -23.50 -34.10 -14.38
C ALA A 324 -23.89 -35.12 -13.30
N SER A 325 -24.13 -34.65 -12.07
CA SER A 325 -24.64 -35.47 -10.98
C SER A 325 -26.16 -35.31 -10.84
N THR A 326 -26.90 -36.37 -11.16
CA THR A 326 -28.32 -36.53 -10.82
C THR A 326 -28.47 -36.86 -9.33
N LEU A 327 -29.17 -36.01 -8.57
CA LEU A 327 -29.47 -36.21 -7.15
C LEU A 327 -30.78 -37.03 -6.99
N PRO A 328 -30.85 -38.00 -6.07
CA PRO A 328 -32.06 -38.80 -5.85
C PRO A 328 -33.15 -38.04 -5.07
N GLU A 329 -34.40 -38.18 -5.51
CA GLU A 329 -35.60 -37.45 -5.04
C GLU A 329 -36.07 -37.75 -3.59
N ALA A 330 -35.33 -38.54 -2.83
CA ALA A 330 -35.78 -39.02 -1.51
C ALA A 330 -35.47 -38.08 -0.32
N LEU A 331 -34.78 -36.95 -0.54
CA LEU A 331 -34.41 -36.00 0.54
C LEU A 331 -35.35 -34.77 0.66
N GLY A 332 -36.34 -34.62 -0.22
CA GLY A 332 -37.18 -33.41 -0.30
C GLY A 332 -38.20 -33.22 0.83
N ILE A 333 -38.58 -34.29 1.54
CA ILE A 333 -39.66 -34.23 2.55
C ILE A 333 -39.12 -33.91 3.96
N GLY A 334 -37.88 -34.30 4.28
CA GLY A 334 -37.28 -34.00 5.58
C GLY A 334 -36.92 -32.52 5.77
N ILE A 335 -36.45 -31.87 4.70
CA ILE A 335 -36.00 -30.47 4.73
C ILE A 335 -37.20 -29.51 4.82
N THR A 336 -38.32 -29.85 4.20
CA THR A 336 -39.54 -29.01 4.23
C THR A 336 -40.20 -29.01 5.61
N ILE A 337 -40.26 -30.16 6.29
CA ILE A 337 -40.79 -30.24 7.67
C ILE A 337 -39.88 -29.48 8.65
N GLY A 338 -38.56 -29.60 8.49
CA GLY A 338 -37.59 -28.86 9.30
C GLY A 338 -37.72 -27.33 9.13
N ALA A 339 -37.85 -26.85 7.90
CA ALA A 339 -38.02 -25.42 7.62
C ALA A 339 -39.31 -24.84 8.23
N VAL A 340 -40.43 -25.59 8.16
CA VAL A 340 -41.72 -25.15 8.73
C VAL A 340 -41.65 -25.09 10.27
N ALA A 341 -41.00 -26.07 10.91
CA ALA A 341 -40.82 -26.06 12.36
C ALA A 341 -39.97 -24.88 12.84
N VAL A 342 -38.90 -24.53 12.12
CA VAL A 342 -38.06 -23.36 12.43
C VAL A 342 -38.84 -22.06 12.25
N LEU A 343 -39.64 -21.93 11.18
CA LEU A 343 -40.48 -20.75 10.96
C LEU A 343 -41.55 -20.57 12.04
N LEU A 344 -42.15 -21.65 12.54
CA LEU A 344 -43.09 -21.61 13.66
C LEU A 344 -42.42 -21.20 14.98
N ILE A 345 -41.20 -21.68 15.24
CA ILE A 345 -40.44 -21.28 16.44
C ILE A 345 -40.09 -19.78 16.37
N LEU A 346 -39.68 -19.29 15.20
CA LEU A 346 -39.36 -17.88 15.00
C LEU A 346 -40.60 -16.98 15.14
N SER A 347 -41.77 -17.41 14.63
CA SER A 347 -43.00 -16.61 14.74
C SER A 347 -43.51 -16.51 16.18
N VAL A 348 -43.46 -17.62 16.94
CA VAL A 348 -43.80 -17.61 18.37
C VAL A 348 -42.82 -16.75 19.17
N SER A 349 -41.52 -16.86 18.87
CA SER A 349 -40.49 -16.05 19.53
C SER A 349 -40.68 -14.55 19.29
N TYR A 350 -41.03 -14.17 18.06
CA TYR A 350 -41.35 -12.78 17.70
C TYR A 350 -42.58 -12.27 18.46
N ALA A 351 -43.66 -13.04 18.51
CA ALA A 351 -44.89 -12.66 19.22
C ALA A 351 -44.66 -12.49 20.73
N VAL A 352 -43.83 -13.34 21.35
CA VAL A 352 -43.44 -13.20 22.75
C VAL A 352 -42.61 -11.94 22.98
N LEU A 353 -41.68 -11.63 22.08
CA LEU A 353 -40.87 -10.41 22.17
C LEU A 353 -41.74 -9.15 22.07
N GLU A 354 -42.70 -9.15 21.16
CA GLU A 354 -43.62 -8.03 20.96
C GLU A 354 -44.51 -7.83 22.20
N ALA A 355 -45.03 -8.91 22.78
CA ALA A 355 -45.81 -8.87 24.03
C ALA A 355 -44.98 -8.36 25.23
N LEU A 356 -43.70 -8.72 25.31
CA LEU A 356 -42.79 -8.21 26.35
C LEU A 356 -42.48 -6.72 26.15
N THR A 357 -42.32 -6.26 24.91
CA THR A 357 -42.13 -4.82 24.64
C THR A 357 -43.40 -4.00 24.87
N SER A 358 -44.58 -4.58 24.68
CA SER A 358 -45.87 -3.92 24.89
C SER A 358 -46.23 -3.74 26.37
N THR A 359 -45.67 -4.52 27.29
CA THR A 359 -46.12 -4.58 28.69
C THR A 359 -45.28 -3.77 29.69
N GLY A 360 -44.22 -3.08 29.26
CA GLY A 360 -43.40 -2.35 30.24
C GLY A 360 -42.35 -1.42 29.68
N TYR A 361 -42.76 -0.28 29.11
CA TYR A 361 -41.87 0.89 29.04
C TYR A 361 -42.60 2.14 29.55
N ASN A 362 -42.58 2.29 30.87
CA ASN A 362 -43.09 3.47 31.57
C ASN A 362 -42.15 4.65 31.29
N LYS A 363 -42.62 5.63 30.51
CA LYS A 363 -41.84 6.69 29.84
C LYS A 363 -41.28 7.79 30.77
N ASN A 364 -41.25 7.58 32.09
CA ASN A 364 -41.06 8.66 33.07
C ASN A 364 -39.70 8.69 33.81
N GLN A 365 -38.68 7.92 33.41
CA GLN A 365 -37.34 8.00 34.04
C GLN A 365 -36.22 8.60 33.17
N GLY A 366 -36.50 8.99 31.91
CA GLY A 366 -35.48 9.53 31.00
C GLY A 366 -35.16 11.02 31.13
N GLN A 367 -35.88 11.80 31.95
CA GLN A 367 -35.72 13.26 32.00
C GLN A 367 -34.90 13.80 33.18
N GLN A 368 -34.46 12.97 34.14
CA GLN A 368 -33.65 13.46 35.28
C GLN A 368 -32.13 13.34 35.12
N LEU A 369 -31.62 12.62 34.11
CA LEU A 369 -30.17 12.44 33.94
C LEU A 369 -29.51 13.42 32.96
N SER A 370 -30.29 14.24 32.25
CA SER A 370 -29.78 15.24 31.29
C SER A 370 -29.46 16.61 31.94
N LYS A 371 -29.77 16.79 33.23
CA LYS A 371 -29.64 18.09 33.92
C LYS A 371 -28.34 18.28 34.70
N THR A 372 -27.48 17.26 34.82
CA THR A 372 -26.27 17.31 35.68
C THR A 372 -24.94 17.45 34.91
N ILE A 373 -24.95 17.51 33.57
CA ILE A 373 -23.72 17.61 32.75
C ILE A 373 -23.50 19.01 32.13
N LYS A 374 -24.27 20.03 32.53
CA LYS A 374 -24.12 21.41 31.99
C LYS A 374 -23.42 22.43 32.89
N GLU A 375 -22.87 22.06 34.04
CA GLU A 375 -22.30 23.04 34.99
C GLU A 375 -20.77 23.00 35.21
N HIS A 376 -19.99 22.25 34.42
CA HIS A 376 -18.52 22.29 34.53
C HIS A 376 -17.84 22.52 33.19
N ASN A 377 -17.94 23.74 32.66
CA ASN A 377 -16.99 24.27 31.68
C ASN A 377 -16.98 25.80 31.75
N HIS A 378 -16.10 26.33 32.62
CA HIS A 378 -15.68 27.74 32.60
C HIS A 378 -14.46 27.89 31.68
N PRO A 379 -14.44 28.86 30.75
CA PRO A 379 -13.25 29.15 29.95
C PRO A 379 -12.29 30.09 30.68
N TYR A 380 -11.00 29.76 30.59
CA TYR A 380 -9.87 30.55 31.07
C TYR A 380 -9.68 31.78 30.16
N GLN A 381 -9.81 32.98 30.72
CA GLN A 381 -9.46 34.24 30.06
C GLN A 381 -7.94 34.41 29.99
N ARG A 382 -7.42 34.87 28.85
CA ARG A 382 -6.14 35.60 28.79
C ARG A 382 -6.36 36.97 28.15
N SER A 383 -5.88 37.97 28.89
CA SER A 383 -5.92 39.40 28.61
C SER A 383 -4.94 39.79 27.50
N ALA A 384 -5.31 40.83 26.78
CA ALA A 384 -4.57 41.53 25.74
C ALA A 384 -3.64 42.64 26.30
N ALA A 385 -2.63 43.00 25.50
CA ALA A 385 -1.90 44.28 25.37
C ALA A 385 -0.60 43.98 24.57
N ASP A 386 -0.10 44.70 23.56
CA ASP A 386 -0.43 45.98 22.92
C ASP A 386 0.15 46.01 21.48
N ASP A 387 -0.52 46.80 20.62
CA ASP A 387 -0.11 47.64 19.47
C ASP A 387 1.22 47.42 18.71
N VAL A 388 1.16 47.49 17.37
CA VAL A 388 1.53 48.67 16.53
C VAL A 388 1.44 48.33 15.03
N ALA A 389 0.97 49.34 14.29
CA ALA A 389 0.60 49.41 12.87
C ALA A 389 1.69 49.09 11.82
N GLY A 390 1.25 48.78 10.60
CA GLY A 390 2.11 48.81 9.41
C GLY A 390 1.48 48.21 8.14
N SER A 391 0.52 48.92 7.54
CA SER A 391 0.04 48.64 6.18
C SER A 391 1.03 49.15 5.13
N GLN A 392 1.40 48.32 4.15
CA GLN A 392 1.85 48.83 2.85
C GLN A 392 1.28 48.00 1.69
N GLN A 393 0.61 48.76 0.83
CA GLN A 393 -0.08 48.42 -0.40
C GLN A 393 0.96 48.42 -1.53
N TYR A 394 1.13 47.30 -2.25
CA TYR A 394 1.93 47.27 -3.48
C TYR A 394 1.05 47.63 -4.68
N ARG A 395 1.40 48.70 -5.39
CA ARG A 395 1.00 48.95 -6.79
C ARG A 395 2.07 48.36 -7.73
N PRO A 396 1.70 47.83 -8.91
CA PRO A 396 2.66 47.45 -9.94
C PRO A 396 3.00 48.65 -10.84
N LEU A 397 4.28 48.79 -11.18
CA LEU A 397 4.73 49.62 -12.29
C LEU A 397 5.31 48.72 -13.38
N THR A 398 4.79 48.92 -14.58
CA THR A 398 5.26 48.44 -15.87
C THR A 398 6.59 49.09 -16.24
N GLY A 399 7.46 48.38 -16.95
CA GLY A 399 8.67 48.96 -17.51
C GLY A 399 9.63 47.94 -18.13
N HIS A 400 9.52 47.78 -19.45
CA HIS A 400 10.55 47.22 -20.32
C HIS A 400 11.86 48.01 -20.20
N GLU A 401 13.01 47.34 -20.14
CA GLU A 401 14.17 47.65 -21.00
C GLU A 401 15.25 46.56 -20.95
N LYS A 402 15.80 46.29 -22.14
CA LYS A 402 16.92 45.37 -22.42
C LYS A 402 18.23 45.99 -21.95
N PHE A 403 19.18 45.19 -21.44
CA PHE A 403 20.59 45.41 -21.76
C PHE A 403 21.41 44.11 -21.68
N LEU A 404 22.26 43.95 -22.70
CA LEU A 404 23.29 42.92 -22.88
C LEU A 404 24.41 43.10 -21.85
N GLY A 405 25.01 42.00 -21.38
CA GLY A 405 26.18 42.07 -20.50
C GLY A 405 26.81 40.70 -20.23
N ASN A 406 27.97 40.50 -20.84
CA ASN A 406 28.80 39.30 -20.85
C ASN A 406 29.54 39.03 -19.52
N VAL A 407 29.88 37.74 -19.32
CA VAL A 407 31.14 37.22 -18.72
C VAL A 407 31.37 37.46 -17.21
N LYS A 408 31.46 36.38 -16.40
CA LYS A 408 32.72 35.73 -15.99
C LYS A 408 32.52 34.56 -15.02
N ARG A 409 33.29 33.52 -15.32
CA ARG A 409 33.63 32.32 -14.53
C ARG A 409 34.42 32.72 -13.27
N LEU A 410 34.10 32.12 -12.12
CA LEU A 410 34.97 32.06 -10.95
C LEU A 410 34.97 30.64 -10.40
N GLU A 411 36.10 29.96 -10.60
CA GLU A 411 36.58 28.87 -9.76
C GLU A 411 37.17 29.50 -8.49
N GLY A 412 37.03 28.84 -7.33
CA GLY A 412 37.60 29.34 -6.09
C GLY A 412 37.28 28.47 -4.87
N ILE A 413 38.26 27.67 -4.50
CA ILE A 413 38.37 26.78 -3.34
C ILE A 413 38.43 27.58 -2.02
N SER A 414 37.86 27.07 -0.93
CA SER A 414 38.49 27.16 0.40
C SER A 414 38.01 26.06 1.35
N GLU A 415 38.98 25.28 1.83
CA GLU A 415 38.90 24.42 3.01
C GLU A 415 38.52 25.21 4.28
N VAL A 416 37.74 24.59 5.18
CA VAL A 416 37.87 24.85 6.62
C VAL A 416 37.79 23.50 7.35
N ARG A 417 38.95 23.07 7.86
CA ARG A 417 39.06 22.15 9.00
C ARG A 417 38.91 22.95 10.29
N SER A 418 38.17 22.42 11.25
CA SER A 418 38.56 22.53 12.66
C SER A 418 38.01 21.33 13.44
N SER A 419 38.94 20.56 13.99
CA SER A 419 38.71 19.62 15.08
C SER A 419 38.50 20.38 16.39
N TYR A 420 37.91 19.77 17.42
CA TYR A 420 38.56 19.57 18.73
C TYR A 420 37.68 18.75 19.70
N THR A 421 38.24 17.59 20.06
CA THR A 421 38.33 16.92 21.38
C THR A 421 37.19 16.90 22.39
N THR A 422 36.90 15.65 22.76
CA THR A 422 36.44 15.08 24.03
C THR A 422 37.14 15.59 25.30
N LYS A 423 36.36 15.62 26.38
CA LYS A 423 36.73 15.11 27.69
C LYS A 423 35.75 14.01 28.08
#